data_AF-A0A949XTB7-F1
#
_entry.id   AF-A0A949XTB7-F1
#
_cell.length_a   1.000
_cell.length_b   1.000
_cell.length_c   1.000
_cell.angle_alpha   90.00
_cell.angle_beta   90.00
_cell.angle_gamma   90.00
#
_symmetry.space_group_name_H-M   'P 1'
#
loop_
_entity.id
_entity.type
_entity.pdbx_description
1 polymer ?
#
loop_
_entity_poly.entity_id
_entity_poly.type
_entity_poly.pdbx_seq_one_letter_code
_entity_poly.pdbx_strand_id
1 'polypeptide(L)'
;MAEVRGETKRRAGQGKGGGPKTEDGKKSSSGNATKHGLCASKKRMLPGEDQAEFDAIERGWLEEYQPEGHAEHTLVYEVIQNEWALRRARRRVMWAEEQAVAEWNEETEHTLELMQRYKTTAERSFYRSWNAMQGLRRDRIRMAEKLATVMKEKDDLQRQLAEVTKAEEPRPAGFHPAKKNPRGPFAPDAAKGKNAVKGRAQELFQGQLSPKKMVRKRVTTLEQWVEITVEDGKSETKLYPSNEELIKRGQKMWPAPDLVYRRLNFVNGVPPEYEWTRNDEIRRQSGGRGIQRISVDTWLEVIDQEKESGTGHVGPAGVGNLPRPMVRGGCDCETCAGNRGLLAGVGVVV
;
A
#
# COMPACT_ATOMS: atom_id res chain seq x y z
N MET A 1 51.18 -56.07 32.83
CA MET A 1 50.13 -55.77 31.81
C MET A 1 48.94 -55.14 32.52
N ALA A 2 48.49 -54.01 31.99
CA ALA A 2 47.18 -53.38 32.12
C ALA A 2 46.63 -53.00 33.50
N GLU A 3 46.69 -51.69 33.76
CA GLU A 3 46.01 -50.91 34.80
C GLU A 3 44.47 -50.98 34.75
N VAL A 4 43.91 -50.83 35.94
CA VAL A 4 42.49 -50.62 36.26
C VAL A 4 41.99 -49.31 35.62
N ARG A 5 41.06 -49.42 34.67
CA ARG A 5 40.33 -48.27 34.10
C ARG A 5 39.05 -48.02 34.89
N GLY A 6 39.00 -46.84 35.50
CA GLY A 6 37.84 -46.31 36.22
C GLY A 6 36.59 -46.18 35.34
N GLU A 7 35.47 -46.44 36.00
CA GLU A 7 34.11 -46.47 35.51
C GLU A 7 33.66 -45.08 35.05
N THR A 8 33.57 -44.87 33.72
CA THR A 8 33.05 -43.63 33.15
C THR A 8 31.52 -43.69 33.15
N LYS A 9 30.92 -42.92 34.05
CA LYS A 9 29.48 -42.66 34.14
C LYS A 9 29.01 -41.94 32.87
N ARG A 10 28.59 -42.71 31.86
CA ARG A 10 27.96 -42.21 30.64
C ARG A 10 26.68 -41.46 31.01
N ARG A 11 26.67 -40.13 30.91
CA ARG A 11 25.42 -39.36 30.87
C ARG A 11 24.83 -39.49 29.46
N ALA A 12 23.77 -40.29 29.38
CA ALA A 12 22.90 -40.43 28.23
C ALA A 12 22.22 -39.10 27.87
N GLY A 13 22.01 -38.89 26.57
CA GLY A 13 20.95 -38.00 26.07
C GLY A 13 21.39 -36.93 25.07
N GLN A 14 21.86 -37.32 23.89
CA GLN A 14 21.71 -36.47 22.70
C GLN A 14 20.23 -36.50 22.27
N GLY A 15 19.52 -35.41 22.53
CA GLY A 15 18.22 -35.10 21.92
C GLY A 15 18.38 -33.85 21.07
N LYS A 16 18.28 -34.00 19.75
CA LYS A 16 18.21 -32.91 18.78
C LYS A 16 17.02 -31.99 19.13
N GLY A 17 17.28 -30.69 19.28
CA GLY A 17 16.25 -29.65 19.25
C GLY A 17 15.70 -29.19 20.61
N GLY A 18 16.05 -27.95 20.96
CA GLY A 18 15.40 -27.18 22.02
C GLY A 18 16.43 -26.62 22.99
N GLY A 19 16.66 -25.30 22.92
CA GLY A 19 17.45 -24.57 23.90
C GLY A 19 16.92 -24.72 25.34
N PRO A 20 17.57 -24.07 26.31
CA PRO A 20 17.26 -24.24 27.73
C PRO A 20 15.76 -24.11 28.04
N LYS A 21 15.18 -25.14 28.67
CA LYS A 21 13.73 -25.20 28.98
C LYS A 21 13.38 -24.66 30.36
N THR A 22 14.36 -24.51 31.24
CA THR A 22 14.18 -23.95 32.60
C THR A 22 14.37 -22.43 32.58
N GLU A 23 13.68 -21.71 33.47
CA GLU A 23 13.84 -20.25 33.58
C GLU A 23 15.28 -19.85 33.90
N ASP A 24 15.98 -20.61 34.75
CA ASP A 24 17.40 -20.36 35.04
C ASP A 24 18.30 -20.67 33.84
N GLY A 25 17.98 -21.71 33.06
CA GLY A 25 18.69 -22.01 31.83
C GLY A 25 18.49 -20.94 30.75
N LYS A 26 17.26 -20.40 30.64
CA LYS A 26 16.95 -19.27 29.74
C LYS A 26 17.65 -18.00 30.20
N LYS A 27 17.68 -17.70 31.51
CA LYS A 27 18.42 -16.56 32.08
C LYS A 27 19.91 -16.68 31.80
N SER A 28 20.53 -17.84 32.05
CA SER A 28 21.94 -18.10 31.73
C SER A 28 22.21 -17.95 30.23
N SER A 29 21.35 -18.49 29.36
CA SER A 29 21.50 -18.33 27.91
C SER A 29 21.25 -16.90 27.42
N SER A 30 20.40 -16.11 28.10
CA SER A 30 20.23 -14.68 27.81
C SER A 30 21.46 -13.86 28.20
N GLY A 31 22.19 -14.29 29.24
CA GLY A 31 23.45 -13.71 29.67
C GLY A 31 24.57 -13.90 28.64
N ASN A 32 24.60 -15.03 27.94
CA ASN A 32 25.59 -15.29 26.87
C ASN A 32 25.51 -14.25 25.75
N ALA A 33 24.31 -13.87 25.33
CA ALA A 33 24.12 -12.81 24.32
C ALA A 33 24.71 -11.46 24.76
N THR A 34 24.74 -11.21 26.08
CA THR A 34 25.30 -9.99 26.68
C THR A 34 26.79 -10.09 27.07
N LYS A 35 27.37 -11.30 27.20
CA LYS A 35 28.77 -11.51 27.61
C LYS A 35 29.75 -10.95 26.57
N HIS A 36 29.58 -11.35 25.32
CA HIS A 36 30.35 -10.82 24.20
C HIS A 36 29.62 -9.67 23.49
N GLY A 37 28.27 -9.68 23.54
CA GLY A 37 27.45 -8.58 23.03
C GLY A 37 27.27 -8.54 21.51
N LEU A 38 27.84 -9.51 20.79
CA LEU A 38 27.80 -9.55 19.33
C LEU A 38 26.47 -10.07 18.77
N CYS A 39 25.61 -10.63 19.62
CA CYS A 39 24.28 -11.13 19.24
C CYS A 39 23.14 -10.54 20.10
N ALA A 40 23.42 -9.50 20.89
CA ALA A 40 22.39 -8.86 21.72
C ALA A 40 21.47 -8.00 20.86
N SER A 41 20.24 -8.47 20.61
CA SER A 41 19.21 -7.71 19.86
C SER A 41 18.42 -6.71 20.72
N LYS A 42 18.52 -6.79 22.05
CA LYS A 42 17.66 -6.04 23.00
C LYS A 42 18.34 -4.91 23.77
N LYS A 43 19.68 -4.85 23.80
CA LYS A 43 20.43 -3.76 24.44
C LYS A 43 21.15 -2.95 23.38
N ARG A 44 20.77 -1.67 23.25
CA ARG A 44 21.43 -0.70 22.35
C ARG A 44 22.91 -0.54 22.73
N MET A 45 23.20 -0.52 24.03
CA MET A 45 24.55 -0.32 24.57
C MET A 45 24.92 -1.39 25.62
N LEU A 46 26.19 -1.79 25.62
CA LEU A 46 26.80 -2.63 26.64
C LEU A 46 27.59 -1.80 27.66
N PRO A 47 27.88 -2.34 28.86
CA PRO A 47 28.77 -1.67 29.79
C PRO A 47 30.13 -1.36 29.15
N GLY A 48 30.61 -0.13 29.33
CA GLY A 48 31.88 0.35 28.76
C GLY A 48 31.79 0.87 27.33
N GLU A 49 30.60 0.92 26.74
CA GLU A 49 30.38 1.54 25.43
C GLU A 49 30.01 3.02 25.56
N ASP A 50 30.53 3.85 24.66
CA ASP A 50 30.29 5.30 24.63
C ASP A 50 29.02 5.64 23.83
N GLN A 51 28.02 6.20 24.52
CA GLN A 51 26.79 6.68 23.91
C GLN A 51 27.04 7.82 22.93
N ALA A 52 28.02 8.68 23.18
CA ALA A 52 28.35 9.79 22.28
C ALA A 52 28.88 9.29 20.93
N GLU A 53 29.66 8.19 20.92
CA GLU A 53 30.12 7.54 19.68
C GLU A 53 28.92 6.97 18.91
N PHE A 54 28.00 6.29 19.58
CA PHE A 54 26.78 5.76 18.96
C PHE A 54 25.92 6.88 18.37
N ASP A 55 25.69 7.95 19.14
CA ASP A 55 24.87 9.08 18.71
C ASP A 55 25.52 9.81 17.54
N ALA A 56 26.85 9.87 17.48
CA ALA A 56 27.57 10.43 16.33
C ALA A 56 27.37 9.60 15.05
N ILE A 57 27.36 8.26 15.16
CA ILE A 57 27.05 7.36 14.05
C ILE A 57 25.60 7.56 13.60
N GLU A 58 24.66 7.55 14.56
CA GLU A 58 23.24 7.74 14.29
C GLU A 58 22.98 9.08 13.58
N ARG A 59 23.57 10.18 14.08
CA ARG A 59 23.51 11.49 13.40
C ARG A 59 24.08 11.43 11.99
N GLY A 60 25.26 10.85 11.80
CA GLY A 60 25.90 10.76 10.48
C GLY A 60 25.03 10.06 9.44
N TRP A 61 24.42 8.91 9.79
CA TRP A 61 23.52 8.20 8.88
C TRP A 61 22.23 8.97 8.60
N LEU A 62 21.63 9.58 9.63
CA LEU A 62 20.40 10.36 9.45
C LEU A 62 20.65 11.61 8.58
N GLU A 63 21.78 12.28 8.76
CA GLU A 63 22.18 13.47 7.98
C GLU A 63 22.52 13.11 6.53
N GLU A 64 23.22 12.01 6.29
CA GLU A 64 23.62 11.58 4.94
C GLU A 64 22.43 11.10 4.10
N TYR A 65 21.52 10.32 4.71
CA TYR A 65 20.45 9.65 3.96
C TYR A 65 19.14 10.40 3.96
N GLN A 66 18.87 11.21 4.99
CA GLN A 66 17.62 11.97 5.14
C GLN A 66 16.40 11.07 4.83
N PRO A 67 16.18 10.03 5.66
CA PRO A 67 15.12 9.06 5.40
C PRO A 67 13.75 9.72 5.41
N GLU A 68 12.93 9.37 4.41
CA GLU A 68 11.55 9.81 4.28
C GLU A 68 10.60 8.63 4.43
N GLY A 69 9.64 8.78 5.34
CA GLY A 69 8.65 7.74 5.60
C GLY A 69 9.19 6.53 6.37
N HIS A 70 8.26 5.67 6.79
CA HIS A 70 8.54 4.63 7.79
C HIS A 70 9.56 3.58 7.32
N ALA A 71 9.52 3.19 6.04
CA ALA A 71 10.39 2.14 5.51
C ALA A 71 11.87 2.56 5.49
N GLU A 72 12.16 3.79 5.06
CA GLU A 72 13.53 4.33 5.04
C GLU A 72 14.07 4.51 6.45
N HIS A 73 13.27 5.08 7.36
CA HIS A 73 13.67 5.18 8.77
C HIS A 73 14.03 3.82 9.35
N THR A 74 13.20 2.81 9.12
CA THR A 74 13.44 1.45 9.64
C THR A 74 14.78 0.90 9.13
N LEU A 75 15.07 1.03 7.82
CA LEU A 75 16.32 0.53 7.25
C LEU A 75 17.54 1.34 7.71
N VAL A 76 17.45 2.66 7.83
CA VAL A 76 18.53 3.50 8.36
C VAL A 76 18.85 3.10 9.81
N TYR A 77 17.82 2.92 10.65
CA TYR A 77 18.02 2.43 12.02
C TYR A 77 18.65 1.04 12.05
N GLU A 78 18.24 0.11 11.18
CA GLU A 78 18.88 -1.20 11.07
C GLU A 78 20.36 -1.10 10.68
N VAL A 79 20.72 -0.22 9.74
CA VAL A 79 22.11 0.03 9.36
C VAL A 79 22.92 0.56 10.54
N ILE A 80 22.40 1.54 11.28
CA ILE A 80 23.06 2.09 12.47
C ILE A 80 23.33 1.00 13.51
N GLN A 81 22.32 0.17 13.81
CA GLN A 81 22.47 -0.93 14.76
C GLN A 81 23.51 -1.97 14.29
N ASN A 82 23.48 -2.31 13.00
CA ASN A 82 24.40 -3.30 12.44
C ASN A 82 25.83 -2.75 12.32
N GLU A 83 26.02 -1.46 12.05
CA GLU A 83 27.34 -0.84 12.10
C GLU A 83 27.90 -0.87 13.52
N TRP A 84 27.08 -0.51 14.51
CA TRP A 84 27.50 -0.56 15.91
C TRP A 84 27.92 -1.97 16.32
N ALA A 85 27.13 -2.98 15.94
CA ALA A 85 27.46 -4.39 16.15
C ALA A 85 28.76 -4.79 15.43
N LEU A 86 29.00 -4.30 14.21
CA LEU A 86 30.23 -4.57 13.46
C LEU A 86 31.46 -3.91 14.11
N ARG A 87 31.36 -2.65 14.55
CA ARG A 87 32.43 -1.96 15.30
C ARG A 87 32.78 -2.72 16.58
N ARG A 88 31.76 -3.13 17.34
CA ARG A 88 31.92 -3.99 18.51
C ARG A 88 32.62 -5.30 18.16
N ALA A 89 32.20 -5.99 17.09
CA ALA A 89 32.81 -7.24 16.65
C ALA A 89 34.29 -7.05 16.28
N ARG A 90 34.63 -5.96 15.59
CA ARG A 90 36.02 -5.60 15.27
C ARG A 90 36.84 -5.39 16.54
N ARG A 91 36.33 -4.61 17.52
CA ARG A 91 37.00 -4.42 18.83
C ARG A 91 37.24 -5.75 19.56
N ARG A 92 36.27 -6.66 19.54
CA ARG A 92 36.40 -7.99 20.17
C ARG A 92 37.40 -8.90 19.46
N VAL A 93 37.47 -8.85 18.14
CA VAL A 93 38.49 -9.58 17.36
C VAL A 93 39.88 -9.03 17.68
N MET A 94 40.08 -7.71 17.65
CA MET A 94 41.37 -7.10 18.01
C MET A 94 41.83 -7.50 19.41
N TRP A 95 40.92 -7.49 20.39
CA TRP A 95 41.23 -7.97 21.74
C TRP A 95 41.62 -9.46 21.75
N ALA A 96 40.90 -10.32 21.03
CA ALA A 96 41.22 -11.75 20.96
C ALA A 96 42.55 -12.01 20.25
N GLU A 97 42.87 -11.24 19.20
CA GLU A 97 44.15 -11.28 18.50
C GLU A 97 45.30 -10.87 19.44
N GLU A 98 45.11 -9.82 20.25
CA GLU A 98 46.09 -9.39 21.26
C GLU A 98 46.37 -10.49 22.29
N GLN A 99 45.33 -11.17 22.79
CA GLN A 99 45.51 -12.30 23.71
C GLN A 99 46.26 -13.47 23.06
N ALA A 100 45.91 -13.82 21.81
CA ALA A 100 46.56 -14.90 21.08
C ALA A 100 48.03 -14.60 20.72
N VAL A 101 48.36 -13.31 20.50
CA VAL A 101 49.75 -12.85 20.29
C VAL A 101 50.55 -12.91 21.60
N ALA A 102 49.92 -12.55 22.73
CA ALA A 102 50.57 -12.63 24.03
C ALA A 102 50.86 -14.09 24.44
N GLU A 103 49.91 -14.99 24.22
CA GLU A 103 50.05 -16.41 24.48
C GLU A 103 49.14 -17.25 23.56
N TRP A 104 49.75 -18.11 22.74
CA TRP A 104 49.02 -19.04 21.90
C TRP A 104 48.73 -20.36 22.63
N ASN A 105 47.46 -20.65 22.88
CA ASN A 105 46.98 -21.90 23.46
C ASN A 105 45.57 -22.24 22.95
N GLU A 106 45.03 -23.41 23.35
CA GLU A 106 43.71 -23.88 22.89
C GLU A 106 42.56 -22.91 23.23
N GLU A 107 42.65 -22.19 24.37
CA GLU A 107 41.64 -21.22 24.79
C GLU A 107 41.69 -19.92 23.96
N THR A 108 42.89 -19.38 23.72
CA THR A 108 43.05 -18.15 22.93
C THR A 108 42.76 -18.39 21.45
N GLU A 109 43.13 -19.55 20.91
CA GLU A 109 42.76 -19.99 19.55
C GLU A 109 41.24 -20.11 19.40
N HIS A 110 40.57 -20.84 20.30
CA HIS A 110 39.12 -21.00 20.26
C HIS A 110 38.38 -19.66 20.40
N THR A 111 38.87 -18.77 21.27
CA THR A 111 38.29 -17.43 21.45
C THR A 111 38.43 -16.59 20.19
N LEU A 112 39.61 -16.61 19.56
CA LEU A 112 39.86 -15.90 18.31
C LEU A 112 38.94 -16.39 17.19
N GLU A 113 38.84 -17.70 16.99
CA GLU A 113 37.93 -18.28 15.99
C GLU A 113 36.47 -17.86 16.21
N LEU A 114 36.01 -17.91 17.47
CA LEU A 114 34.65 -17.53 17.82
C LEU A 114 34.39 -16.06 17.50
N MET A 115 35.31 -15.16 17.86
CA MET A 115 35.17 -13.73 17.57
C MET A 115 35.22 -13.44 16.08
N GLN A 116 36.07 -14.14 15.31
CA GLN A 116 36.11 -14.02 13.85
C GLN A 116 34.78 -14.41 13.20
N ARG A 117 34.17 -15.53 13.61
CA ARG A 117 32.85 -15.96 13.11
C ARG A 117 31.77 -14.91 13.40
N TYR A 118 31.77 -14.34 14.61
CA TYR A 118 30.83 -13.27 14.96
C TYR A 118 31.05 -11.98 14.19
N LYS A 119 32.31 -11.59 13.92
CA LYS A 119 32.64 -10.47 13.02
C LYS A 119 32.05 -10.72 11.63
N THR A 120 32.25 -11.90 11.05
CA THR A 120 31.67 -12.24 9.74
C THR A 120 30.14 -12.14 9.74
N THR A 121 29.46 -12.59 10.80
CA THR A 121 28.00 -12.47 10.91
C THR A 121 27.56 -11.00 11.01
N ALA A 122 28.22 -10.18 11.83
CA ALA A 122 27.92 -8.76 11.96
C ALA A 122 28.15 -8.00 10.64
N GLU A 123 29.25 -8.30 9.96
CA GLU A 123 29.61 -7.70 8.67
C GLU A 123 28.58 -8.02 7.58
N ARG A 124 28.18 -9.29 7.46
CA ARG A 124 27.11 -9.69 6.53
C ARG A 124 25.78 -9.01 6.83
N SER A 125 25.47 -8.81 8.11
CA SER A 125 24.22 -8.14 8.53
C SER A 125 24.26 -6.65 8.15
N PHE A 126 25.38 -5.97 8.40
CA PHE A 126 25.61 -4.59 7.99
C PHE A 126 25.45 -4.41 6.48
N TYR A 127 26.17 -5.20 5.67
CA TYR A 127 26.09 -5.07 4.22
C TYR A 127 24.69 -5.41 3.68
N ARG A 128 23.96 -6.33 4.31
CA ARG A 128 22.58 -6.64 3.92
C ARG A 128 21.65 -5.45 4.15
N SER A 129 21.65 -4.87 5.35
CA SER A 129 20.80 -3.71 5.65
C SER A 129 21.21 -2.49 4.83
N TRP A 130 22.51 -2.27 4.64
CA TRP A 130 23.02 -1.16 3.84
C TRP A 130 22.61 -1.30 2.37
N ASN A 131 22.75 -2.49 1.76
CA ASN A 131 22.32 -2.71 0.38
C ASN A 131 20.81 -2.58 0.21
N ALA A 132 20.01 -3.00 1.19
CA ALA A 132 18.55 -2.80 1.16
C ALA A 132 18.19 -1.31 1.16
N MET A 133 18.83 -0.52 2.03
CA MET A 133 18.67 0.93 2.08
C MET A 133 19.13 1.62 0.79
N GLN A 134 20.27 1.21 0.21
CA GLN A 134 20.73 1.73 -1.08
C GLN A 134 19.78 1.38 -2.23
N GLY A 135 19.13 0.21 -2.17
CA GLY A 135 18.06 -0.16 -3.08
C GLY A 135 16.92 0.85 -3.04
N LEU A 136 16.40 1.11 -1.83
CA LEU A 136 15.29 2.04 -1.63
C LEU A 136 15.66 3.47 -2.04
N ARG A 137 16.86 3.95 -1.70
CA ARG A 137 17.37 5.27 -2.13
C ARG A 137 17.42 5.40 -3.66
N ARG A 138 17.91 4.38 -4.36
CA ARG A 138 17.94 4.36 -5.84
C ARG A 138 16.53 4.39 -6.43
N ASP A 139 15.60 3.66 -5.83
CA ASP A 139 14.21 3.68 -6.27
C ASP A 139 13.57 5.05 -6.04
N ARG A 140 13.85 5.72 -4.91
CA ARG A 140 13.41 7.10 -4.65
C ARG A 140 13.94 8.08 -5.70
N ILE A 141 15.25 8.05 -5.98
CA ILE A 141 15.87 8.91 -7.00
C ILE A 141 15.23 8.65 -8.37
N ARG A 142 15.08 7.39 -8.76
CA ARG A 142 14.45 7.02 -10.04
C ARG A 142 13.00 7.49 -10.12
N MET A 143 12.25 7.43 -9.02
CA MET A 143 10.88 7.95 -8.97
C MET A 143 10.85 9.47 -9.07
N ALA A 144 11.76 10.18 -8.40
CA ALA A 144 11.88 11.63 -8.48
C ALA A 144 12.28 12.10 -9.88
N GLU A 145 13.22 11.43 -10.54
CA GLU A 145 13.61 11.71 -11.94
C GLU A 145 12.43 11.50 -12.89
N LYS A 146 11.71 10.37 -12.77
CA LYS A 146 10.50 10.12 -13.55
C LYS A 146 9.44 11.19 -13.33
N LEU A 147 9.24 11.59 -12.07
CA LEU A 147 8.30 12.66 -11.73
C LEU A 147 8.72 13.99 -12.36
N ALA A 148 10.00 14.34 -12.32
CA ALA A 148 10.53 15.55 -12.94
C ALA A 148 10.34 15.55 -14.47
N THR A 149 10.57 14.41 -15.14
CA THR A 149 10.30 14.26 -16.57
C THR A 149 8.82 14.49 -16.88
N VAL A 150 7.92 13.83 -16.12
CA VAL A 150 6.47 14.00 -16.29
C VAL A 150 6.03 15.45 -16.01
N MET A 151 6.65 16.12 -15.03
CA MET A 151 6.37 17.54 -14.76
C MET A 151 6.82 18.43 -15.90
N LYS A 152 7.99 18.17 -16.50
CA LYS A 152 8.45 18.92 -17.67
C LYS A 152 7.53 18.71 -18.88
N GLU A 153 7.15 17.47 -19.17
CA GLU A 153 6.20 17.14 -20.24
C GLU A 153 4.86 17.84 -20.02
N LYS A 154 4.37 17.88 -18.77
CA LYS A 154 3.18 18.65 -18.40
C LYS A 154 3.35 20.14 -18.71
N ASP A 155 4.46 20.75 -18.31
CA ASP A 155 4.69 22.19 -18.51
C ASP A 155 4.81 22.53 -20.00
N ASP A 156 5.46 21.67 -20.80
CA ASP A 156 5.56 21.81 -22.26
C ASP A 156 4.17 21.73 -22.91
N LEU A 157 3.33 20.78 -22.50
CA LEU A 157 1.94 20.66 -22.98
C LEU A 157 1.09 21.87 -22.58
N GLN A 158 1.26 22.40 -21.36
CA GLN A 158 0.56 23.61 -20.92
C GLN A 158 0.96 24.83 -21.75
N ARG A 159 2.23 24.93 -22.15
CA ARG A 159 2.70 25.99 -23.05
C ARG A 159 2.10 25.87 -24.44
N GLN A 160 2.08 24.66 -25.02
CA GLN A 160 1.46 24.41 -26.33
C GLN A 160 -0.04 24.77 -26.30
N LEU A 161 -0.75 24.39 -25.24
CA LEU A 161 -2.16 24.74 -25.06
C LEU A 161 -2.36 26.27 -24.97
N ALA A 162 -1.48 26.99 -24.28
CA ALA A 162 -1.54 28.45 -24.19
C ALA A 162 -1.27 29.15 -25.54
N GLU A 163 -0.45 28.56 -26.40
CA GLU A 163 -0.19 29.06 -27.76
C GLU A 163 -1.39 28.83 -28.69
N VAL A 164 -2.01 27.65 -28.64
CA VAL A 164 -3.23 27.33 -29.42
C VAL A 164 -4.40 28.22 -29.00
N THR A 165 -4.64 28.36 -27.69
CA THR A 165 -5.75 29.19 -27.17
C THR A 165 -5.58 30.69 -27.48
N LYS A 166 -4.35 31.21 -27.56
CA LYS A 166 -4.08 32.57 -28.06
C LYS A 166 -4.35 32.73 -29.56
N ALA A 167 -4.12 31.68 -30.35
CA ALA A 167 -4.41 31.70 -31.79
C ALA A 167 -5.91 31.63 -32.10
N GLU A 168 -6.72 31.20 -31.13
CA GLU A 168 -8.14 30.88 -31.30
C GLU A 168 -9.11 31.91 -30.69
N GLU A 169 -8.63 33.08 -30.25
CA GLU A 169 -9.51 34.16 -29.77
C GLU A 169 -10.57 34.53 -30.83
N PRO A 170 -11.87 34.31 -30.56
CA PRO A 170 -12.92 34.51 -31.55
C PRO A 170 -13.25 36.01 -31.69
N ARG A 171 -13.41 36.46 -32.95
CA ARG A 171 -14.04 37.74 -33.29
C ARG A 171 -15.41 37.86 -32.58
N PRO A 172 -15.77 39.04 -32.05
CA PRO A 172 -16.95 39.16 -31.19
C PRO A 172 -18.23 38.81 -31.96
N ALA A 173 -18.96 37.82 -31.45
CA ALA A 173 -20.21 37.35 -32.04
C ALA A 173 -21.38 38.25 -31.61
N GLY A 174 -22.19 38.66 -32.59
CA GLY A 174 -23.37 39.49 -32.42
C GLY A 174 -24.45 38.85 -31.55
N PHE A 175 -25.12 39.69 -30.76
CA PHE A 175 -26.17 39.34 -29.82
C PHE A 175 -27.50 39.03 -30.53
N HIS A 176 -28.10 37.87 -30.27
CA HIS A 176 -29.50 37.57 -30.61
C HIS A 176 -30.28 37.12 -29.36
N PRO A 177 -31.48 37.68 -29.09
CA PRO A 177 -32.19 37.41 -27.84
C PRO A 177 -33.01 36.11 -27.89
N ALA A 178 -32.94 35.35 -26.81
CA ALA A 178 -33.71 34.11 -26.60
C ALA A 178 -35.20 34.40 -26.30
N LYS A 179 -36.10 33.64 -26.94
CA LYS A 179 -37.54 33.65 -26.63
C LYS A 179 -37.84 32.78 -25.40
N LYS A 180 -38.66 33.31 -24.49
CA LYS A 180 -39.15 32.65 -23.27
C LYS A 180 -40.29 31.67 -23.59
N ASN A 181 -40.27 30.49 -22.98
CA ASN A 181 -41.46 29.64 -22.85
C ASN A 181 -42.09 29.77 -21.46
N PRO A 182 -43.42 29.54 -21.32
CA PRO A 182 -44.18 29.89 -20.12
C PRO A 182 -44.21 28.74 -19.09
N ARG A 183 -44.37 29.14 -17.82
CA ARG A 183 -44.56 28.26 -16.66
C ARG A 183 -45.88 27.47 -16.75
N GLY A 184 -45.82 26.19 -16.38
CA GLY A 184 -46.98 25.37 -16.02
C GLY A 184 -46.86 24.85 -14.57
N PRO A 185 -47.97 24.51 -13.89
CA PRO A 185 -48.07 24.62 -12.44
C PRO A 185 -48.21 23.25 -11.77
N PHE A 186 -47.15 22.69 -11.20
CA PHE A 186 -47.26 21.58 -10.24
C PHE A 186 -46.06 21.57 -9.30
N ALA A 187 -46.29 22.00 -8.05
CA ALA A 187 -45.50 21.57 -6.91
C ALA A 187 -46.30 20.45 -6.23
N PRO A 188 -45.69 19.29 -5.90
CA PRO A 188 -46.34 18.36 -4.99
C PRO A 188 -45.89 18.63 -3.55
N ASP A 189 -46.91 18.73 -2.70
CA ASP A 189 -46.86 18.81 -1.25
C ASP A 189 -46.18 17.59 -0.61
N ALA A 190 -45.59 17.84 0.56
CA ALA A 190 -45.00 16.85 1.44
C ALA A 190 -46.06 15.87 2.01
N ALA A 191 -46.04 14.62 1.54
CA ALA A 191 -46.82 13.53 2.11
C ALA A 191 -45.91 12.51 2.81
N LYS A 192 -46.10 12.34 4.13
CA LYS A 192 -45.56 11.22 4.92
C LYS A 192 -46.29 9.93 4.49
N GLY A 193 -45.56 8.95 3.94
CA GLY A 193 -46.12 7.66 3.54
C GLY A 193 -45.18 6.49 3.84
N LYS A 194 -45.59 5.63 4.77
CA LYS A 194 -44.96 4.35 5.09
C LYS A 194 -45.32 3.33 4.01
N ASN A 195 -44.44 3.12 3.04
CA ASN A 195 -44.23 1.89 2.26
C ASN A 195 -43.20 2.24 1.17
N ALA A 196 -41.92 2.06 1.49
CA ALA A 196 -40.87 2.19 0.49
C ALA A 196 -40.99 1.03 -0.50
N VAL A 197 -41.23 1.36 -1.77
CA VAL A 197 -41.11 0.43 -2.89
C VAL A 197 -39.72 -0.21 -2.80
N LYS A 198 -39.64 -1.54 -2.81
CA LYS A 198 -38.35 -2.25 -2.74
C LYS A 198 -37.57 -1.95 -4.02
N GLY A 199 -36.31 -1.53 -3.88
CA GLY A 199 -35.42 -1.29 -5.03
C GLY A 199 -35.07 -2.60 -5.75
N ARG A 200 -34.70 -2.53 -7.03
CA ARG A 200 -34.37 -3.70 -7.86
C ARG A 200 -33.23 -4.54 -7.29
N ALA A 201 -32.23 -3.93 -6.64
CA ALA A 201 -31.17 -4.68 -5.95
C ALA A 201 -31.73 -5.50 -4.78
N GLN A 202 -32.72 -4.97 -4.07
CA GLN A 202 -33.36 -5.65 -2.95
C GLN A 202 -34.21 -6.86 -3.39
N GLU A 203 -34.67 -6.86 -4.64
CA GLU A 203 -35.34 -8.01 -5.28
C GLU A 203 -34.34 -9.04 -5.84
N LEU A 204 -33.26 -8.57 -6.45
CA LEU A 204 -32.24 -9.44 -7.08
C LEU A 204 -31.30 -10.11 -6.07
N PHE A 205 -31.03 -9.50 -4.91
CA PHE A 205 -30.09 -10.01 -3.90
C PHE A 205 -30.83 -10.35 -2.61
N GLN A 206 -31.12 -11.64 -2.38
CA GLN A 206 -31.98 -12.13 -1.29
C GLN A 206 -31.28 -12.17 0.07
N GLY A 207 -30.85 -11.01 0.58
CA GLY A 207 -30.13 -10.87 1.85
C GLY A 207 -30.73 -9.86 2.82
N GLN A 208 -31.99 -10.04 3.25
CA GLN A 208 -32.59 -9.13 4.24
C GLN A 208 -32.40 -9.66 5.67
N LEU A 209 -31.61 -8.95 6.47
CA LEU A 209 -31.66 -9.04 7.93
C LEU A 209 -32.60 -7.96 8.47
N SER A 210 -33.29 -8.27 9.58
CA SER A 210 -34.20 -7.34 10.25
C SER A 210 -33.53 -6.00 10.60
N PRO A 211 -34.24 -4.86 10.58
CA PRO A 211 -33.72 -3.52 10.86
C PRO A 211 -32.90 -3.40 12.16
N LYS A 212 -33.23 -4.19 13.19
CA LYS A 212 -32.53 -4.21 14.48
C LYS A 212 -31.07 -4.69 14.42
N LYS A 213 -30.61 -5.27 13.30
CA LYS A 213 -29.23 -5.76 13.11
C LYS A 213 -28.32 -4.82 12.30
N MET A 214 -28.80 -3.64 11.86
CA MET A 214 -28.02 -2.71 11.00
C MET A 214 -26.80 -2.08 11.69
N VAL A 215 -26.77 -2.03 13.02
CA VAL A 215 -25.77 -1.26 13.80
C VAL A 215 -24.32 -1.83 13.72
N ARG A 216 -24.09 -2.99 13.09
CA ARG A 216 -22.75 -3.61 12.96
C ARG A 216 -22.47 -4.34 11.63
N LYS A 217 -22.92 -3.84 10.47
CA LYS A 217 -22.60 -4.51 9.19
C LYS A 217 -21.26 -4.01 8.60
N ARG A 218 -20.40 -4.94 8.20
CA ARG A 218 -19.28 -4.65 7.28
C ARG A 218 -19.87 -4.44 5.89
N VAL A 219 -19.60 -3.29 5.26
CA VAL A 219 -20.01 -3.01 3.88
C VAL A 219 -19.43 -4.09 2.95
N THR A 220 -20.30 -4.79 2.24
CA THR A 220 -19.96 -5.86 1.30
C THR A 220 -19.94 -5.34 -0.13
N THR A 221 -18.96 -5.78 -0.92
CA THR A 221 -18.69 -5.20 -2.24
C THR A 221 -18.51 -6.30 -3.29
N LEU A 222 -19.07 -6.08 -4.48
CA LEU A 222 -18.69 -6.80 -5.69
C LEU A 222 -17.51 -6.07 -6.36
N GLU A 223 -16.52 -6.83 -6.84
CA GLU A 223 -15.39 -6.28 -7.60
C GLU A 223 -15.44 -6.77 -9.06
N GLN A 224 -15.29 -5.84 -9.99
CA GLN A 224 -15.22 -6.09 -11.43
C GLN A 224 -14.02 -5.34 -12.00
N TRP A 225 -13.18 -6.04 -12.74
CA TRP A 225 -12.11 -5.43 -13.53
C TRP A 225 -12.65 -5.13 -14.92
N VAL A 226 -12.29 -3.96 -15.43
CA VAL A 226 -12.67 -3.49 -16.76
C VAL A 226 -11.37 -3.14 -17.47
N GLU A 227 -11.07 -3.84 -18.55
CA GLU A 227 -9.92 -3.56 -19.39
C GLU A 227 -10.37 -2.80 -20.62
N ILE A 228 -9.74 -1.65 -20.87
CA ILE A 228 -10.03 -0.76 -21.98
C ILE A 228 -8.75 -0.62 -22.81
N THR A 229 -8.83 -1.08 -24.05
CA THR A 229 -7.76 -0.98 -25.05
C THR A 229 -8.20 -0.06 -26.18
N VAL A 230 -7.23 0.64 -26.78
CA VAL A 230 -7.44 1.41 -28.00
C VAL A 230 -6.51 0.81 -29.05
N GLU A 231 -7.10 0.23 -30.09
CA GLU A 231 -6.40 -0.36 -31.23
C GLU A 231 -6.91 0.31 -32.51
N ASP A 232 -6.01 0.88 -33.31
CA ASP A 232 -6.34 1.59 -34.56
C ASP A 232 -7.44 2.65 -34.41
N GLY A 233 -7.46 3.36 -33.27
CA GLY A 233 -8.45 4.39 -32.96
C GLY A 233 -9.83 3.85 -32.53
N LYS A 234 -9.99 2.54 -32.39
CA LYS A 234 -11.21 1.91 -31.86
C LYS A 234 -11.00 1.44 -30.43
N SER A 235 -11.93 1.79 -29.55
CA SER A 235 -11.97 1.33 -28.18
C SER A 235 -12.57 -0.07 -28.09
N GLU A 236 -11.95 -0.96 -27.31
CA GLU A 236 -12.52 -2.24 -26.89
C GLU A 236 -12.65 -2.24 -25.37
N THR A 237 -13.72 -2.85 -24.84
CA THR A 237 -13.96 -2.97 -23.40
C THR A 237 -14.25 -4.41 -23.02
N LYS A 238 -13.47 -4.95 -22.09
CA LYS A 238 -13.63 -6.31 -21.58
C LYS A 238 -13.90 -6.30 -20.09
N LEU A 239 -14.89 -7.08 -19.66
CA LEU A 239 -15.35 -7.16 -18.27
C LEU A 239 -14.92 -8.49 -17.64
N TYR A 240 -14.31 -8.40 -16.45
CA TYR A 240 -13.84 -9.55 -15.69
C TYR A 240 -14.29 -9.45 -14.23
N PRO A 241 -15.30 -10.22 -13.79
CA PRO A 241 -16.17 -11.09 -14.59
C PRO A 241 -17.18 -10.30 -15.44
N SER A 242 -17.94 -10.98 -16.32
CA SER A 242 -19.05 -10.34 -17.06
C SER A 242 -20.13 -9.80 -16.10
N ASN A 243 -21.02 -8.93 -16.58
CA ASN A 243 -22.12 -8.42 -15.76
C ASN A 243 -23.02 -9.56 -15.26
N GLU A 244 -23.37 -10.53 -16.10
CA GLU A 244 -24.19 -11.69 -15.74
C GLU A 244 -23.52 -12.59 -14.71
N GLU A 245 -22.21 -12.81 -14.85
CA GLU A 245 -21.42 -13.56 -13.88
C GLU A 245 -21.32 -12.82 -12.54
N LEU A 246 -21.17 -11.49 -12.58
CA LEU A 246 -21.12 -10.66 -11.38
C LEU A 246 -22.47 -10.67 -10.63
N ILE A 247 -23.60 -10.65 -11.36
CA ILE A 247 -24.95 -10.84 -10.79
C ILE A 247 -25.04 -12.21 -10.10
N LYS A 248 -24.65 -13.29 -10.78
CA LYS A 248 -24.65 -14.65 -10.21
C LYS A 248 -23.78 -14.76 -8.96
N ARG A 249 -22.64 -14.05 -8.92
CA ARG A 249 -21.79 -13.97 -7.72
C ARG A 249 -22.50 -13.26 -6.59
N GLY A 250 -23.09 -12.09 -6.86
CA GLY A 250 -23.84 -11.31 -5.86
C GLY A 250 -25.03 -12.07 -5.28
N GLN A 251 -25.76 -12.84 -6.10
CA GLN A 251 -26.88 -13.68 -5.66
C GLN A 251 -26.46 -14.76 -4.66
N LYS A 252 -25.20 -15.21 -4.70
CA LYS A 252 -24.63 -16.19 -3.77
C LYS A 252 -24.00 -15.54 -2.53
N MET A 253 -23.88 -14.22 -2.48
CA MET A 253 -23.26 -13.54 -1.34
C MET A 253 -24.20 -13.45 -0.15
N TRP A 254 -23.68 -13.81 1.03
CA TRP A 254 -24.31 -13.52 2.31
C TRP A 254 -23.34 -12.79 3.24
N PRO A 255 -23.65 -11.56 3.67
CA PRO A 255 -24.84 -10.78 3.33
C PRO A 255 -24.82 -10.26 1.88
N ALA A 256 -25.97 -9.79 1.39
CA ALA A 256 -26.10 -9.19 0.07
C ALA A 256 -25.16 -7.98 -0.10
N PRO A 257 -24.59 -7.78 -1.32
CA PRO A 257 -23.65 -6.71 -1.60
C PRO A 257 -24.32 -5.34 -1.51
N ASP A 258 -23.57 -4.36 -1.03
CA ASP A 258 -24.02 -2.97 -0.87
C ASP A 258 -23.46 -2.07 -2.00
N LEU A 259 -22.25 -2.38 -2.49
CA LEU A 259 -21.55 -1.60 -3.52
C LEU A 259 -20.96 -2.48 -4.63
N VAL A 260 -20.76 -1.87 -5.80
CA VAL A 260 -19.95 -2.41 -6.90
C VAL A 260 -18.74 -1.52 -7.14
N TYR A 261 -17.57 -2.15 -7.20
CA TYR A 261 -16.27 -1.52 -7.49
C TYR A 261 -15.83 -1.97 -8.87
N ARG A 262 -15.95 -1.07 -9.85
CA ARG A 262 -15.38 -1.25 -11.19
C ARG A 262 -13.99 -0.64 -11.24
N ARG A 263 -12.98 -1.48 -11.46
CA ARG A 263 -11.57 -1.08 -11.60
C ARG A 263 -11.25 -0.97 -13.08
N LEU A 264 -11.17 0.25 -13.57
CA LEU A 264 -10.91 0.55 -14.98
C LEU A 264 -9.41 0.54 -15.22
N ASN A 265 -8.95 -0.17 -16.24
CA ASN A 265 -7.57 -0.22 -16.67
C ASN A 265 -7.49 0.20 -18.15
N PHE A 266 -6.92 1.37 -18.39
CA PHE A 266 -6.72 1.95 -19.72
C PHE A 266 -5.30 1.63 -20.18
N VAL A 267 -5.17 0.72 -21.14
CA VAL A 267 -3.87 0.17 -21.56
C VAL A 267 -3.06 1.16 -22.40
N ASN A 268 -3.69 1.77 -23.41
CA ASN A 268 -3.03 2.61 -24.42
C ASN A 268 -3.73 3.98 -24.60
N GLY A 269 -4.23 4.57 -23.52
CA GLY A 269 -5.00 5.81 -23.54
C GLY A 269 -6.44 5.66 -23.08
N VAL A 270 -7.06 6.78 -22.72
CA VAL A 270 -8.48 6.89 -22.34
C VAL A 270 -9.25 7.35 -23.57
N PRO A 271 -10.12 6.51 -24.15
CA PRO A 271 -10.87 6.89 -25.34
C PRO A 271 -12.03 7.85 -24.99
N PRO A 272 -12.58 8.60 -25.96
CA PRO A 272 -13.58 9.67 -25.73
C PRO A 272 -14.82 9.21 -24.95
N GLU A 273 -15.26 7.97 -25.15
CA GLU A 273 -16.42 7.37 -24.46
C GLU A 273 -16.19 7.24 -22.95
N TYR A 274 -14.93 7.34 -22.50
CA TYR A 274 -14.49 7.26 -21.11
C TYR A 274 -14.00 8.59 -20.55
N GLU A 275 -14.22 9.70 -21.26
CA GLU A 275 -13.82 11.05 -20.81
C GLU A 275 -14.47 11.43 -19.46
N TRP A 276 -15.66 10.91 -19.18
CA TRP A 276 -16.34 11.06 -17.89
C TRP A 276 -15.55 10.49 -16.70
N THR A 277 -14.54 9.65 -16.94
CA THR A 277 -13.73 9.06 -15.87
C THR A 277 -12.69 10.03 -15.31
N ARG A 278 -12.13 10.92 -16.15
CA ARG A 278 -11.10 11.90 -15.79
C ARG A 278 -11.00 13.02 -16.83
N ASN A 279 -10.81 14.25 -16.35
CA ASN A 279 -10.64 15.45 -17.18
C ASN A 279 -9.16 15.88 -17.35
N ASP A 280 -8.24 14.91 -17.48
CA ASP A 280 -6.79 15.15 -17.48
C ASP A 280 -6.18 14.69 -18.82
N GLU A 281 -5.86 15.64 -19.69
CA GLU A 281 -5.36 15.43 -21.06
C GLU A 281 -4.13 14.52 -21.14
N ILE A 282 -3.18 14.71 -20.21
CA ILE A 282 -1.92 13.95 -20.18
C ILE A 282 -2.21 12.46 -19.95
N ARG A 283 -3.12 12.20 -19.01
CA ARG A 283 -3.56 10.83 -18.71
C ARG A 283 -4.51 10.27 -19.76
N ARG A 284 -5.20 11.13 -20.52
CA ARG A 284 -5.99 10.70 -21.67
C ARG A 284 -5.09 10.05 -22.72
N GLN A 285 -3.89 10.59 -22.94
CA GLN A 285 -2.92 10.01 -23.87
C GLN A 285 -2.19 8.80 -23.26
N SER A 286 -1.75 8.88 -22.01
CA SER A 286 -0.93 7.81 -21.41
C SER A 286 -1.72 6.60 -20.89
N GLY A 287 -3.04 6.71 -20.75
CA GLY A 287 -3.88 5.71 -20.08
C GLY A 287 -3.70 5.72 -18.55
N GLY A 288 -3.93 4.58 -17.91
CA GLY A 288 -3.81 4.43 -16.45
C GLY A 288 -4.99 3.72 -15.79
N ARG A 289 -5.21 3.99 -14.51
CA ARG A 289 -6.21 3.27 -13.69
C ARG A 289 -7.31 4.19 -13.18
N GLY A 290 -8.56 3.77 -13.35
CA GLY A 290 -9.77 4.40 -12.82
C GLY A 290 -10.48 3.51 -11.81
N ILE A 291 -11.33 4.11 -10.98
CA ILE A 291 -12.23 3.36 -10.10
C ILE A 291 -13.60 4.01 -10.15
N GLN A 292 -14.64 3.25 -10.46
CA GLN A 292 -16.05 3.63 -10.31
C GLN A 292 -16.63 2.82 -9.13
N ARG A 293 -17.11 3.53 -8.10
CA ARG A 293 -17.78 3.00 -6.90
C ARG A 293 -19.21 3.47 -6.94
N ILE A 294 -20.13 2.52 -6.97
CA ILE A 294 -21.55 2.77 -7.13
C ILE A 294 -22.34 1.82 -6.24
N SER A 295 -23.57 2.20 -5.90
CA SER A 295 -24.49 1.29 -5.25
C SER A 295 -24.85 0.15 -6.20
N VAL A 296 -25.32 -0.95 -5.65
CA VAL A 296 -25.79 -2.06 -6.49
C VAL A 296 -27.01 -1.65 -7.33
N ASP A 297 -27.92 -0.84 -6.80
CA ASP A 297 -29.07 -0.31 -7.56
C ASP A 297 -28.62 0.55 -8.75
N THR A 298 -27.73 1.53 -8.51
CA THR A 298 -27.19 2.39 -9.57
C THR A 298 -26.40 1.57 -10.59
N TRP A 299 -25.66 0.54 -10.15
CA TRP A 299 -24.98 -0.36 -11.08
C TRP A 299 -25.95 -1.10 -12.00
N LEU A 300 -27.08 -1.57 -11.48
CA LEU A 300 -28.10 -2.25 -12.27
C LEU A 300 -28.75 -1.31 -13.30
N GLU A 301 -28.96 -0.05 -12.96
CA GLU A 301 -29.42 0.98 -13.90
C GLU A 301 -28.37 1.27 -14.98
N VAL A 302 -27.10 1.38 -14.58
CA VAL A 302 -25.99 1.63 -15.49
C VAL A 302 -25.82 0.48 -16.50
N ILE A 303 -25.86 -0.79 -16.08
CA ILE A 303 -25.71 -1.91 -17.04
C ILE A 303 -26.87 -2.01 -18.03
N ASP A 304 -28.07 -1.57 -17.64
CA ASP A 304 -29.22 -1.51 -18.55
C ASP A 304 -29.01 -0.41 -19.59
N GLN A 305 -28.55 0.77 -19.17
CA GLN A 305 -28.19 1.85 -20.09
C GLN A 305 -27.04 1.45 -21.02
N GLU A 306 -26.01 0.76 -20.50
CA GLU A 306 -24.91 0.21 -21.29
C GLU A 306 -25.43 -0.74 -22.37
N LYS A 307 -26.38 -1.62 -22.01
CA LYS A 307 -27.01 -2.56 -22.92
C LYS A 307 -27.88 -1.87 -23.97
N GLU A 308 -28.66 -0.86 -23.58
CA GLU A 308 -29.50 -0.07 -24.48
C GLU A 308 -28.67 0.78 -25.45
N SER A 309 -27.53 1.30 -24.98
CA SER A 309 -26.61 2.08 -25.83
C SER A 309 -26.01 1.25 -26.97
N GLY A 310 -25.88 -0.07 -26.78
CA GLY A 310 -25.25 -0.98 -27.73
C GLY A 310 -23.76 -0.73 -27.98
N THR A 311 -23.13 0.22 -27.26
CA THR A 311 -21.72 0.61 -27.48
C THR A 311 -20.72 -0.44 -27.00
N GLY A 312 -21.13 -1.30 -26.06
CA GLY A 312 -20.24 -2.24 -25.39
C GLY A 312 -19.29 -1.60 -24.37
N HIS A 313 -19.43 -0.31 -24.10
CA HIS A 313 -18.59 0.44 -23.17
C HIS A 313 -19.26 0.65 -21.81
N VAL A 314 -18.44 0.84 -20.77
CA VAL A 314 -18.92 1.19 -19.44
C VAL A 314 -19.25 2.67 -19.37
N GLY A 315 -20.43 2.99 -18.83
CA GLY A 315 -20.96 4.35 -18.76
C GLY A 315 -20.77 5.03 -17.40
N PRO A 316 -20.96 6.37 -17.33
CA PRO A 316 -20.98 7.11 -16.07
C PRO A 316 -22.21 6.75 -15.24
N ALA A 317 -22.08 6.90 -13.91
CA ALA A 317 -23.16 6.59 -12.97
C ALA A 317 -24.18 7.74 -12.77
N GLY A 318 -23.97 8.90 -13.39
CA GLY A 318 -24.79 10.11 -13.21
C GLY A 318 -24.61 10.84 -11.87
N VAL A 319 -24.45 10.11 -10.75
CA VAL A 319 -24.35 10.65 -9.38
C VAL A 319 -22.90 10.82 -8.88
N GLY A 320 -21.92 10.69 -9.77
CA GLY A 320 -20.50 10.68 -9.41
C GLY A 320 -20.07 9.38 -8.71
N ASN A 321 -18.87 9.39 -8.13
CA ASN A 321 -18.22 8.19 -7.60
C ASN A 321 -18.42 8.11 -6.07
N LEU A 322 -19.13 7.11 -5.54
CA LEU A 322 -19.37 7.03 -4.10
C LEU A 322 -18.04 7.06 -3.30
N PRO A 323 -17.96 7.71 -2.13
CA PRO A 323 -16.74 7.77 -1.36
C PRO A 323 -16.42 6.39 -0.78
N ARG A 324 -15.14 6.17 -0.45
CA ARG A 324 -14.70 4.89 0.13
C ARG A 324 -15.31 4.74 1.54
N PRO A 325 -16.00 3.61 1.84
CA PRO A 325 -16.52 3.34 3.18
C PRO A 325 -15.42 3.37 4.24
N MET A 326 -15.71 3.99 5.39
CA MET A 326 -14.75 4.16 6.49
C MET A 326 -14.20 2.82 6.99
N VAL A 327 -15.04 1.78 7.01
CA VAL A 327 -14.66 0.40 7.41
C VAL A 327 -13.60 -0.25 6.52
N ARG A 328 -13.29 0.33 5.34
CA ARG A 328 -12.19 -0.10 4.45
C ARG A 328 -11.03 0.91 4.38
N GLY A 329 -10.87 1.68 5.46
CA GLY A 329 -9.72 2.56 5.70
C GLY A 329 -9.94 4.04 5.36
N GLY A 330 -11.15 4.45 4.97
CA GLY A 330 -11.42 5.83 4.54
C GLY A 330 -10.54 6.26 3.36
N CYS A 331 -10.84 7.41 2.75
CA CYS A 331 -9.94 8.04 1.78
C CYS A 331 -10.24 9.54 1.77
N ASP A 332 -9.23 10.35 2.01
CA ASP A 332 -9.36 11.81 2.06
C ASP A 332 -8.81 12.50 0.81
N CYS A 333 -8.72 11.77 -0.30
CA CYS A 333 -8.40 12.40 -1.58
C CYS A 333 -9.49 13.39 -1.98
N GLU A 334 -9.12 14.41 -2.74
CA GLU A 334 -10.00 15.47 -3.21
C GLU A 334 -11.31 14.95 -3.82
N THR A 335 -11.23 13.87 -4.62
CA THR A 335 -12.41 13.21 -5.19
C THR A 335 -13.33 12.64 -4.10
N CYS A 336 -12.80 11.93 -3.10
CA CYS A 336 -13.63 11.39 -2.03
C CYS A 336 -14.17 12.49 -1.10
N ALA A 337 -13.40 13.56 -0.88
CA ALA A 337 -13.84 14.71 -0.10
C ALA A 337 -14.98 15.47 -0.81
N GLY A 338 -14.82 15.75 -2.11
CA GLY A 338 -15.86 16.36 -2.94
C GLY A 338 -17.12 15.51 -3.02
N ASN A 339 -16.98 14.19 -3.21
CA ASN A 339 -18.13 13.29 -3.29
C ASN A 339 -18.85 13.14 -1.95
N ARG A 340 -18.15 13.22 -0.80
CA ARG A 340 -18.81 13.32 0.52
C ARG A 340 -19.64 14.60 0.63
N GLY A 341 -19.13 15.72 0.13
CA GLY A 341 -19.88 16.99 0.09
C GLY A 341 -21.14 16.90 -0.77
N LEU A 342 -21.04 16.30 -1.96
CA LEU A 342 -22.19 16.07 -2.84
C LEU A 342 -23.25 15.18 -2.19
N LEU A 343 -22.84 14.09 -1.54
CA LEU A 343 -23.76 13.15 -0.91
C LEU A 343 -24.40 13.65 0.39
N ALA A 344 -23.71 14.51 1.15
CA ALA A 344 -24.28 15.19 2.31
C ALA A 344 -25.50 16.05 1.94
N GLY A 345 -25.56 16.58 0.71
CA GLY A 345 -26.71 17.31 0.18
C GLY A 345 -27.91 16.43 -0.19
N VAL A 346 -27.72 15.11 -0.35
CA VAL A 346 -28.75 14.15 -0.83
C VAL A 346 -29.20 13.19 0.29
N GLY A 347 -28.68 13.33 1.51
CA GLY A 347 -29.11 12.53 2.67
C GLY A 347 -28.60 11.07 2.69
N VAL A 348 -27.59 10.75 1.87
CA VAL A 348 -26.98 9.41 1.84
C VAL A 348 -25.85 9.35 2.86
N VAL A 349 -26.06 8.57 3.93
CA VAL A 349 -25.02 8.33 4.95
C VAL A 349 -24.03 7.30 4.39
N VAL A 350 -22.75 7.68 4.29
CA VAL A 350 -21.65 6.80 3.83
C VAL A 350 -20.77 6.33 4.98
#